data_AF-A0A957G8P9-F1
#
_entry.id   AF-A0A957G8P9-F1
#
_cell.length_a   1.000
_cell.length_b   1.000
_cell.length_c   1.000
_cell.angle_alpha   90.00
_cell.angle_beta   90.00
_cell.angle_gamma   90.00
#
_symmetry.space_group_name_H-M   'P 1'
#
loop_
_entity.id
_entity.type
_entity.pdbx_description
1 polymer ?
#
loop_
_entity_poly.entity_id
_entity_poly.type
_entity_poly.pdbx_seq_one_letter_code
_entity_poly.pdbx_strand_id
1 'polypeptide(L)'
;MNTTGIDRNRAFGGLLLILMGLLALLSQFVDMEWLGLLVLPTLGVVFLAWGVVTRQSGLFIPGGILSGLGLGTLLMAGPWADSFSGDQEPAVFLLAFALGWVLIPLFATVFTNDHHWWALIPAAIIGAVGVALLMGEMGLTVLKIFGYLWPLALVVLGLYIIFKRGSREDYEQPLEKPVEKFE
;
A
#
# COMPACT_ATOMS: atom_id res chain seq x y z
N MET A 1 -34.86 7.00 -33.79
CA MET A 1 -34.98 8.04 -32.74
C MET A 1 -33.88 7.77 -31.71
N ASN A 2 -32.85 8.63 -31.73
CA ASN A 2 -31.79 8.96 -30.76
C ASN A 2 -31.12 7.85 -29.92
N THR A 3 -29.88 7.42 -30.21
CA THR A 3 -28.56 8.05 -29.92
C THR A 3 -28.10 7.92 -28.45
N THR A 4 -27.60 6.74 -28.06
CA THR A 4 -26.86 6.54 -26.79
C THR A 4 -25.55 5.78 -27.00
N GLY A 5 -24.94 5.95 -28.19
CA GLY A 5 -23.65 5.34 -28.54
C GLY A 5 -22.53 6.35 -28.81
N ILE A 6 -22.74 7.64 -28.50
CA ILE A 6 -21.69 8.66 -28.65
C ILE A 6 -20.68 8.47 -27.50
N ASP A 7 -19.66 7.68 -27.83
CA ASP A 7 -18.26 7.98 -27.54
C ASP A 7 -17.87 8.17 -26.09
N ARG A 8 -18.04 7.11 -25.29
CA ARG A 8 -17.38 6.98 -23.99
C ARG A 8 -15.88 7.36 -24.08
N ASN A 9 -15.18 7.00 -25.17
CA ASN A 9 -13.79 7.40 -25.42
C ASN A 9 -13.57 8.90 -25.68
N ARG A 10 -14.55 9.64 -26.25
CA ARG A 10 -14.42 11.09 -26.47
C ARG A 10 -14.71 11.87 -25.19
N ALA A 11 -15.70 11.43 -24.41
CA ALA A 11 -15.92 11.96 -23.07
C ALA A 11 -14.68 11.72 -22.17
N PHE A 12 -14.02 10.57 -22.32
CA PHE A 12 -12.76 10.25 -21.64
C PHE A 12 -11.56 11.10 -22.10
N GLY A 13 -11.39 11.30 -23.41
CA GLY A 13 -10.36 12.20 -23.93
C GLY A 13 -10.57 13.63 -23.45
N GLY A 14 -11.83 14.09 -23.43
CA GLY A 14 -12.22 15.39 -22.88
C GLY A 14 -11.93 15.52 -21.40
N LEU A 15 -12.27 14.52 -20.58
CA LEU A 15 -12.01 14.56 -19.13
C LEU A 15 -10.51 14.54 -18.80
N LEU A 16 -9.71 13.74 -19.51
CA LEU A 16 -8.25 13.73 -19.37
C LEU A 16 -7.65 15.07 -19.80
N LEU A 17 -8.13 15.67 -20.88
CA LEU A 17 -7.71 17.01 -21.30
C LEU A 17 -8.11 18.08 -20.29
N ILE A 18 -9.29 17.96 -19.67
CA ILE A 18 -9.75 18.87 -18.62
C ILE A 18 -8.86 18.71 -17.38
N LEU A 19 -8.55 17.49 -16.96
CA LEU A 19 -7.69 17.23 -15.81
C LEU A 19 -6.26 17.69 -16.06
N MET A 20 -5.65 17.31 -17.19
CA MET A 20 -4.31 17.78 -17.56
C MET A 20 -4.27 19.30 -17.78
N GLY A 21 -5.30 19.87 -18.41
CA GLY A 21 -5.42 21.31 -18.65
C GLY A 21 -5.56 22.09 -17.36
N LEU A 22 -6.40 21.62 -16.42
CA LEU A 22 -6.50 22.20 -15.07
C LEU A 22 -5.17 22.11 -14.34
N LEU A 23 -4.45 20.99 -14.48
CA LEU A 23 -3.15 20.81 -13.85
C LEU A 23 -2.09 21.74 -14.41
N ALA A 24 -2.04 21.88 -15.74
CA ALA A 24 -1.16 22.80 -16.42
C ALA A 24 -1.49 24.25 -16.07
N LEU A 25 -2.78 24.58 -15.97
CA LEU A 25 -3.22 25.91 -15.55
C LEU A 25 -2.80 26.18 -14.10
N LEU A 26 -3.03 25.23 -13.20
CA LEU A 26 -2.53 25.29 -11.81
C LEU A 26 -1.01 25.48 -11.78
N SER A 27 -0.25 24.77 -12.62
CA SER A 27 1.21 24.91 -12.69
C SER A 27 1.68 26.30 -13.12
N GLN A 28 0.83 27.06 -13.82
CA GLN A 28 1.16 28.40 -14.32
C GLN A 28 1.00 29.50 -13.26
N PHE A 29 0.26 29.21 -12.18
CA PHE A 29 -0.05 30.16 -11.11
C PHE A 29 0.63 29.82 -9.77
N VAL A 30 1.43 28.74 -9.71
CA VAL A 30 1.87 28.11 -8.46
C VAL A 30 3.41 28.09 -8.36
N ASP A 31 3.95 28.54 -7.23
CA ASP A 31 5.39 28.58 -6.95
C ASP A 31 6.06 27.19 -6.94
N MET A 32 7.37 27.13 -7.18
CA MET A 32 8.17 25.88 -7.28
C MET A 32 8.03 24.93 -6.07
N GLU A 33 7.74 25.48 -4.89
CA GLU A 33 7.59 24.72 -3.63
C GLU A 33 6.30 23.88 -3.62
N TRP A 34 5.20 24.45 -4.13
CA TRP A 34 3.91 23.78 -4.24
C TRP A 34 3.87 22.77 -5.39
N LEU A 35 4.68 23.00 -6.43
CA LEU A 35 4.87 22.07 -7.54
C LEU A 35 5.39 20.72 -7.03
N GLY A 36 6.41 20.70 -6.17
CA GLY A 36 6.92 19.46 -5.58
C GLY A 36 5.85 18.70 -4.79
N LEU A 37 4.99 19.43 -4.09
CA LEU A 37 3.95 18.88 -3.25
C LEU A 37 2.76 18.29 -4.05
N LEU A 38 2.41 18.91 -5.19
CA LEU A 38 1.30 18.47 -6.04
C LEU A 38 1.65 17.35 -7.02
N VAL A 39 2.93 17.11 -7.30
CA VAL A 39 3.37 16.07 -8.26
C VAL A 39 2.88 14.67 -7.86
N LEU A 40 3.06 14.27 -6.59
CA LEU A 40 2.64 12.95 -6.11
C LEU A 40 1.12 12.72 -6.20
N PRO A 41 0.25 13.59 -5.64
CA PRO A 41 -1.19 13.38 -5.72
C PRO A 41 -1.70 13.45 -7.17
N THR A 42 -1.11 14.32 -8.00
CA THR A 42 -1.39 14.36 -9.43
C THR A 42 -1.13 13.02 -10.10
N LEU A 43 0.07 12.46 -9.91
CA LEU A 43 0.43 11.17 -10.51
C LEU A 43 -0.50 10.06 -10.00
N GLY A 44 -0.86 10.07 -8.72
CA GLY A 44 -1.85 9.15 -8.15
C GLY A 44 -3.18 9.21 -8.88
N VAL A 45 -3.74 10.41 -9.07
CA VAL A 45 -4.99 10.63 -9.81
C VAL A 45 -4.87 10.18 -11.27
N VAL A 46 -3.74 10.49 -11.93
CA VAL A 46 -3.50 10.07 -13.32
C VAL A 46 -3.47 8.54 -13.42
N PHE A 47 -2.76 7.83 -12.53
CA PHE A 47 -2.72 6.37 -12.51
C PHE A 47 -4.07 5.73 -12.20
N LEU A 48 -4.83 6.28 -11.24
CA LEU A 48 -6.18 5.80 -10.94
C LEU A 48 -7.12 6.02 -12.13
N ALA A 49 -7.13 7.21 -12.72
CA ALA A 49 -7.93 7.53 -13.90
C ALA A 49 -7.56 6.62 -15.08
N TRP A 50 -6.26 6.41 -15.32
CA TRP A 50 -5.76 5.52 -16.36
C TRP A 50 -6.16 4.06 -16.11
N GLY A 51 -6.07 3.58 -14.85
CA GLY A 51 -6.53 2.26 -14.44
C GLY A 51 -8.03 2.04 -14.67
N VAL A 52 -8.86 3.04 -14.36
CA VAL A 52 -10.31 3.00 -14.63
C VAL A 52 -10.59 2.93 -16.13
N VAL A 53 -9.88 3.72 -16.93
CA VAL A 53 -10.07 3.79 -18.39
C VAL A 53 -9.63 2.50 -19.08
N THR A 54 -8.44 2.01 -18.75
CA THR A 54 -7.85 0.81 -19.38
C THR A 54 -8.38 -0.49 -18.79
N ARG A 55 -9.11 -0.42 -17.67
CA ARG A 55 -9.50 -1.58 -16.86
C ARG A 55 -8.34 -2.52 -16.57
N GLN A 56 -7.15 -1.96 -16.36
CA GLN A 56 -5.98 -2.72 -15.93
C GLN A 56 -5.83 -2.57 -14.42
N SER A 57 -6.06 -3.66 -13.72
CA SER A 57 -6.03 -3.72 -12.27
C SER A 57 -4.64 -3.39 -11.68
N GLY A 58 -3.57 -3.62 -12.43
CA GLY A 58 -2.20 -3.31 -12.03
C GLY A 58 -1.92 -1.82 -11.81
N LEU A 59 -2.68 -0.91 -12.43
CA LEU A 59 -2.48 0.54 -12.31
C LEU A 59 -3.10 1.14 -11.04
N PHE A 60 -4.05 0.44 -10.42
CA PHE A 60 -4.62 0.88 -9.15
C PHE A 60 -3.62 0.78 -8.01
N ILE A 61 -2.64 -0.11 -8.10
CA ILE A 61 -1.59 -0.27 -7.07
C ILE A 61 -0.74 1.01 -6.96
N PRO A 62 -0.01 1.45 -8.02
CA PRO A 62 0.73 2.70 -7.96
C PRO A 62 -0.20 3.90 -7.77
N GLY A 63 -1.40 3.89 -8.35
CA GLY A 63 -2.39 4.95 -8.17
C GLY A 63 -2.81 5.15 -6.72
N GLY A 64 -3.13 4.08 -5.99
CA GLY A 64 -3.51 4.13 -4.58
C GLY A 64 -2.35 4.53 -3.67
N ILE A 65 -1.15 3.98 -3.90
CA ILE A 65 0.05 4.33 -3.12
C ILE A 65 0.40 5.81 -3.31
N LEU A 66 0.47 6.30 -4.55
CA LEU A 66 0.80 7.68 -4.85
C LEU A 66 -0.29 8.66 -4.38
N SER A 67 -1.56 8.26 -4.46
CA SER A 67 -2.65 9.07 -3.91
C SER A 67 -2.59 9.15 -2.39
N GLY A 68 -2.30 8.04 -1.70
CA GLY A 68 -2.14 8.03 -0.24
C GLY A 68 -0.93 8.84 0.22
N LEU A 69 0.22 8.67 -0.44
CA LEU A 69 1.42 9.48 -0.18
C LEU A 69 1.17 10.95 -0.46
N GLY A 70 0.59 11.27 -1.63
CA GLY A 70 0.29 12.62 -2.04
C GLY A 70 -0.69 13.33 -1.11
N LEU A 71 -1.72 12.61 -0.64
CA LEU A 71 -2.65 13.12 0.36
C LEU A 71 -1.96 13.33 1.71
N GLY A 72 -1.13 12.39 2.15
CA GLY A 72 -0.34 12.53 3.36
C GLY A 72 0.58 13.74 3.31
N THR A 73 1.33 13.93 2.22
CA THR A 73 2.21 15.10 2.05
C THR A 73 1.43 16.41 1.96
N LEU A 74 0.26 16.43 1.32
CA LEU A 74 -0.65 17.59 1.30
C LEU A 74 -1.11 18.00 2.69
N LEU A 75 -1.40 17.03 3.56
CA LEU A 75 -1.83 17.33 4.93
C LEU A 75 -0.67 17.79 5.81
N MET A 76 0.55 17.29 5.56
CA MET A 76 1.73 17.60 6.39
C MET A 76 2.46 18.89 5.98
N ALA A 77 2.50 19.20 4.68
CA ALA A 77 3.28 20.32 4.15
C ALA A 77 2.43 21.31 3.32
N GLY A 78 1.13 21.07 3.21
CA GLY A 78 0.21 21.96 2.52
C GLY A 78 -0.43 23.01 3.44
N PRO A 79 -1.50 23.68 2.97
CA PRO A 79 -2.11 24.80 3.69
C PRO A 79 -2.78 24.41 5.01
N TRP A 80 -2.93 23.11 5.29
CA TRP A 80 -3.48 22.59 6.54
C TRP A 80 -2.41 22.05 7.50
N ALA A 81 -1.13 22.22 7.20
CA ALA A 81 -0.04 21.76 8.07
C ALA A 81 -0.18 22.29 9.50
N ASP A 82 -0.51 23.58 9.65
CA ASP A 82 -0.68 24.23 10.96
C ASP A 82 -1.89 23.73 11.76
N SER A 83 -2.79 22.95 11.14
CA SER A 83 -3.99 22.42 11.82
C SER A 83 -3.68 21.22 12.71
N PHE A 84 -2.51 20.60 12.56
CA PHE A 84 -2.11 19.42 13.32
C PHE A 84 -0.94 19.78 14.24
N SER A 85 -1.02 19.36 15.50
CA SER A 85 0.11 19.41 16.43
C SER A 85 1.16 18.36 16.03
N GLY A 86 2.45 18.63 16.21
CA GLY A 86 3.56 17.75 15.80
C GLY A 86 3.44 16.28 16.24
N ASP A 87 2.79 16.00 17.36
CA ASP A 87 2.56 14.63 17.84
C ASP A 87 1.53 13.85 16.98
N GLN A 88 0.65 14.54 16.27
CA GLN A 88 -0.43 13.98 15.44
C GLN A 88 -0.06 13.92 13.95
N GLU A 89 0.94 14.67 13.51
CA GLU A 89 1.45 14.65 12.14
C GLU A 89 1.68 13.22 11.59
N PRO A 90 2.49 12.35 12.25
CA PRO A 90 2.72 11.01 11.74
C PRO A 90 1.44 10.16 11.74
N ALA A 91 0.52 10.41 12.66
CA ALA A 91 -0.75 9.69 12.76
C ALA A 91 -1.65 10.00 11.55
N VAL A 92 -1.83 11.29 11.25
CA VAL A 92 -2.64 11.77 10.12
C VAL A 92 -2.02 11.33 8.79
N PHE A 93 -0.69 11.40 8.67
CA PHE A 93 0.02 10.90 7.49
C PHE A 93 -0.25 9.41 7.26
N LEU A 94 -0.12 8.56 8.29
CA LEU A 94 -0.37 7.12 8.17
C LEU A 94 -1.83 6.82 7.84
N LEU A 95 -2.78 7.58 8.37
CA LEU A 95 -4.19 7.43 8.02
C LEU A 95 -4.46 7.79 6.56
N ALA A 96 -3.91 8.91 6.07
CA ALA A 96 -3.99 9.28 4.67
C ALA A 96 -3.35 8.21 3.75
N PHE A 97 -2.21 7.66 4.18
CA PHE A 97 -1.56 6.58 3.45
C PHE A 97 -2.40 5.29 3.45
N ALA A 98 -2.99 4.92 4.60
CA ALA A 98 -3.90 3.78 4.71
C ALA A 98 -5.14 3.93 3.81
N LEU A 99 -5.70 5.14 3.68
CA LEU A 99 -6.77 5.42 2.73
C LEU A 99 -6.33 5.12 1.29
N GLY A 100 -5.12 5.52 0.90
CA GLY A 100 -4.55 5.17 -0.41
C GLY A 100 -4.53 3.66 -0.67
N TRP A 101 -4.21 2.85 0.35
CA TRP A 101 -4.27 1.39 0.27
C TRP A 101 -5.70 0.84 0.15
N VAL A 102 -6.68 1.45 0.83
CA VAL A 102 -8.11 1.07 0.70
C VAL A 102 -8.64 1.37 -0.70
N LEU A 103 -8.15 2.44 -1.34
CA LEU A 103 -8.54 2.78 -2.71
C LEU A 103 -8.16 1.68 -3.71
N ILE A 104 -7.08 0.92 -3.50
CA ILE A 104 -6.61 -0.12 -4.42
C ILE A 104 -7.69 -1.20 -4.66
N PRO A 105 -8.14 -1.96 -3.64
CA PRO A 105 -9.18 -2.97 -3.82
C PRO A 105 -10.53 -2.34 -4.15
N LEU A 106 -10.84 -1.14 -3.64
CA LEU A 106 -12.11 -0.47 -3.94
C LEU A 106 -12.25 -0.17 -5.43
N PHE A 107 -11.22 0.41 -6.05
CA PHE A 107 -11.23 0.69 -7.49
C PHE A 107 -11.11 -0.59 -8.33
N ALA A 108 -10.27 -1.56 -7.92
CA ALA A 108 -10.13 -2.82 -8.64
C ALA A 108 -11.44 -3.62 -8.70
N THR A 109 -12.17 -3.70 -7.58
CA THR A 109 -13.46 -4.40 -7.50
C THR A 109 -14.56 -3.69 -8.28
N VAL A 110 -14.66 -2.36 -8.15
CA VAL A 110 -15.71 -1.57 -8.82
C VAL A 110 -15.51 -1.49 -10.34
N PHE A 111 -14.27 -1.38 -10.83
CA PHE A 111 -14.00 -1.10 -12.25
C PHE A 111 -13.47 -2.28 -13.06
N THR A 112 -12.89 -3.30 -12.42
CA THR A 112 -12.18 -4.39 -13.12
C THR A 112 -12.61 -5.79 -12.68
N ASN A 113 -13.50 -5.94 -11.69
CA ASN A 113 -13.88 -7.23 -11.07
C ASN A 113 -12.70 -8.03 -10.46
N ASP A 114 -11.49 -7.47 -10.48
CA ASP A 114 -10.31 -8.03 -9.86
C ASP A 114 -10.32 -7.70 -8.37
N HIS A 115 -10.02 -8.70 -7.56
CA HIS A 115 -10.16 -8.64 -6.12
C HIS A 115 -8.78 -8.63 -5.44
N HIS A 116 -8.23 -7.44 -5.23
CA HIS A 116 -6.94 -7.24 -4.56
C HIS A 116 -7.07 -7.19 -3.02
N TRP A 117 -7.69 -8.21 -2.41
CA TRP A 117 -7.90 -8.28 -0.95
C TRP A 117 -6.62 -8.15 -0.13
N TRP A 118 -5.49 -8.57 -0.71
CA TRP A 118 -4.17 -8.47 -0.08
C TRP A 118 -3.83 -7.03 0.32
N ALA A 119 -4.33 -6.00 -0.37
CA ALA A 119 -4.09 -4.59 -0.07
C ALA A 119 -4.85 -4.10 1.18
N LEU A 120 -5.90 -4.80 1.62
CA LEU A 120 -6.61 -4.46 2.87
C LEU A 120 -5.78 -4.80 4.11
N ILE A 121 -4.88 -5.79 4.02
CA ILE A 121 -3.99 -6.16 5.13
C ILE A 121 -3.07 -4.98 5.50
N PRO A 122 -2.24 -4.42 4.59
CA PRO A 122 -1.43 -3.25 4.88
C PRO A 122 -2.30 -2.03 5.20
N ALA A 123 -3.46 -1.82 4.53
CA ALA A 123 -4.37 -0.74 4.90
C ALA A 123 -4.80 -0.82 6.36
N ALA A 124 -5.17 -2.02 6.84
CA ALA A 124 -5.60 -2.24 8.21
C ALA A 124 -4.43 -2.07 9.20
N ILE A 125 -3.25 -2.58 8.89
CA ILE A 125 -2.07 -2.44 9.76
C ILE A 125 -1.65 -0.97 9.86
N ILE A 126 -1.47 -0.29 8.73
CA ILE A 126 -1.07 1.12 8.67
C ILE A 126 -2.13 1.98 9.35
N GLY A 127 -3.42 1.72 9.08
CA GLY A 127 -4.53 2.43 9.69
C GLY A 127 -4.59 2.22 11.20
N ALA A 128 -4.41 0.99 11.68
CA ALA A 128 -4.37 0.69 13.11
C ALA A 128 -3.19 1.39 13.80
N VAL A 129 -2.02 1.44 13.16
CA VAL A 129 -0.87 2.20 13.67
C VAL A 129 -1.20 3.70 13.71
N GLY A 130 -1.77 4.26 12.63
CA GLY A 130 -2.18 5.66 12.59
C GLY A 130 -3.19 6.01 13.70
N VAL A 131 -4.21 5.17 13.91
CA VAL A 131 -5.17 5.32 15.02
C VAL A 131 -4.47 5.21 16.38
N ALA A 132 -3.54 4.27 16.56
CA ALA A 132 -2.78 4.14 17.80
C ALA A 132 -1.92 5.38 18.08
N LEU A 133 -1.33 5.99 17.05
CA LEU A 133 -0.59 7.25 17.21
C LEU A 133 -1.51 8.41 17.60
N LEU A 134 -2.75 8.47 17.09
CA LEU A 134 -3.74 9.47 17.55
C LEU A 134 -4.12 9.30 19.03
N MET A 135 -4.02 8.09 19.58
CA MET A 135 -4.24 7.81 21.00
C MET A 135 -3.05 8.19 21.89
N GLY A 136 -1.95 8.69 21.30
CA GLY A 136 -0.76 9.12 22.02
C GLY A 136 -0.05 7.98 22.77
N GLU A 137 0.35 8.22 24.02
CA GLU A 137 1.15 7.28 24.82
C GLU A 137 0.48 5.91 25.01
N MET A 138 -0.84 5.88 25.13
CA MET A 138 -1.60 4.64 25.32
C MET A 138 -1.49 3.74 24.08
N GLY A 139 -1.71 4.29 22.89
CA GLY A 139 -1.62 3.52 21.65
C GLY A 139 -0.19 3.07 21.34
N LEU A 140 0.80 3.91 21.64
CA LEU A 140 2.22 3.54 21.55
C LEU A 140 2.58 2.38 22.47
N THR A 141 2.03 2.33 23.68
CA THR A 141 2.29 1.25 24.63
C THR A 141 1.73 -0.07 24.12
N VAL A 142 0.50 -0.07 23.61
CA VAL A 142 -0.13 -1.24 22.99
C VAL A 142 0.70 -1.70 21.78
N LEU A 143 1.10 -0.79 20.90
CA LEU A 143 1.87 -1.13 19.71
C LEU A 143 3.24 -1.73 20.05
N LYS A 144 3.91 -1.24 21.10
CA LYS A 144 5.16 -1.82 21.61
C LYS A 144 4.97 -3.26 22.09
N ILE A 145 3.91 -3.53 22.85
CA ILE A 145 3.59 -4.89 23.32
C ILE A 145 3.39 -5.83 22.12
N PHE A 146 2.62 -5.40 21.11
CA PHE A 146 2.44 -6.18 19.88
C PHE A 146 3.76 -6.37 19.12
N GLY A 147 4.62 -5.34 19.10
CA GLY A 147 5.96 -5.41 18.53
C GLY A 147 6.88 -6.44 19.20
N TYR A 148 6.64 -6.81 20.46
CA TYR A 148 7.39 -7.85 21.16
C TYR A 148 6.82 -9.26 20.99
N LEU A 149 5.63 -9.43 20.41
CA LEU A 149 5.04 -10.76 20.19
C LEU A 149 5.84 -11.56 19.14
N TRP A 150 6.25 -10.93 18.04
CA TRP A 150 6.94 -11.63 16.96
C TRP A 150 8.36 -12.12 17.33
N PRO A 151 9.24 -11.34 18.01
CA PRO A 151 10.55 -11.83 18.40
C PRO A 151 10.42 -12.91 19.48
N LEU A 152 9.44 -12.77 20.39
CA LEU A 152 9.16 -13.78 21.40
C LEU A 152 8.71 -15.10 20.75
N ALA A 153 7.83 -15.04 19.74
CA ALA A 153 7.43 -16.21 18.96
C ALA A 153 8.63 -16.86 18.24
N LEU A 154 9.54 -16.06 17.67
CA LEU A 154 10.77 -16.55 17.04
C LEU A 154 11.72 -17.19 18.05
N VAL A 155 11.86 -16.62 19.26
CA VAL A 155 12.67 -17.20 20.35
C VAL A 155 12.10 -18.56 20.77
N VAL A 156 10.79 -18.64 21.00
CA VAL A 156 10.11 -19.89 21.38
C VAL A 156 10.23 -20.94 20.27
N LEU A 157 10.03 -20.55 19.01
CA LEU A 157 10.19 -21.44 17.85
C LEU A 157 11.63 -21.92 17.70
N GLY A 158 12.61 -21.04 17.90
CA GLY A 158 14.04 -21.36 17.87
C GLY A 158 14.41 -22.39 18.94
N LEU A 159 13.94 -22.18 20.17
CA LEU A 159 14.11 -23.15 21.27
C LEU A 159 13.44 -24.49 20.91
N TYR A 160 12.21 -24.47 20.39
CA TYR A 160 11.50 -25.68 19.99
C TYR A 160 12.27 -26.51 18.96
N ILE A 161 12.88 -25.86 17.96
CA ILE A 161 13.68 -26.55 16.93
C ILE A 161 14.94 -27.21 17.54
N ILE A 162 15.61 -26.55 18.49
CA ILE A 162 16.79 -27.10 19.18
C ILE A 162 16.41 -28.36 19.96
N PHE A 163 15.33 -28.31 20.75
CA PHE A 163 14.90 -29.45 21.55
C PHE A 163 14.36 -30.62 20.71
N LYS A 164 13.78 -30.36 19.52
CA LYS A 164 13.25 -31.41 18.64
C LYS A 164 14.34 -32.18 17.87
N ARG A 165 15.56 -31.63 17.75
CA ARG A 165 16.63 -32.26 16.94
C ARG A 165 17.41 -33.35 17.68
N GLY A 166 17.21 -33.51 18.99
CA GLY A 166 17.85 -34.56 19.81
C GLY A 166 17.26 -35.97 19.67
N SER A 167 16.41 -36.26 18.67
CA SER A 167 15.76 -37.58 18.51
C SER A 167 15.81 -38.12 17.08
N ARG A 168 16.81 -37.73 16.28
CA ARG A 168 17.15 -38.41 15.01
C ARG A 168 18.51 -39.09 15.15
N GLU A 169 18.52 -40.13 15.95
CA GLU A 169 19.54 -41.19 15.92
C GLU A 169 19.23 -42.12 14.73
N ASP A 170 20.32 -42.58 14.10
CA ASP A 170 20.40 -43.65 13.09
C ASP A 170 19.88 -43.39 11.67
N TYR A 171 20.68 -42.64 10.90
CA TYR A 171 20.87 -42.97 9.47
C TYR A 171 21.88 -44.12 9.40
N GLU A 172 21.43 -45.35 9.66
CA GLU A 172 22.15 -46.54 9.24
C GLU A 172 22.31 -46.48 7.71
N GLN A 173 23.56 -46.30 7.26
CA GLN A 173 23.89 -46.51 5.86
C GLN A 173 23.58 -47.98 5.52
N PRO A 174 22.78 -48.26 4.47
CA PRO A 174 22.61 -49.63 4.02
C PRO A 174 23.98 -50.16 3.59
N LEU A 175 24.37 -51.30 4.15
CA LEU A 175 25.61 -51.99 3.83
C LEU A 175 25.80 -52.10 2.31
N GLU A 176 26.89 -51.50 1.85
CA GLU A 176 27.30 -51.50 0.45
C GLU A 176 27.47 -52.96 0.01
N LYS A 177 26.65 -53.40 -0.95
CA LYS A 177 26.76 -54.76 -1.48
C LYS A 177 28.10 -54.88 -2.19
N PRO A 178 28.91 -55.93 -1.94
CA PRO A 178 30.14 -56.15 -2.68
C PRO A 178 29.82 -56.20 -4.17
N VAL A 179 30.48 -55.35 -4.94
CA VAL A 179 30.38 -55.36 -6.40
C VAL A 179 30.89 -56.72 -6.87
N GLU A 180 29.97 -57.56 -7.30
CA GLU A 180 30.25 -58.88 -7.86
C GLU A 180 31.08 -58.65 -9.13
N LYS A 181 32.38 -58.94 -9.03
CA LYS A 181 33.33 -58.79 -10.12
C LYS A 181 33.12 -59.99 -11.04
N PHE A 182 32.40 -59.79 -12.13
CA PHE A 182 32.28 -60.78 -13.20
C PHE A 182 33.62 -60.86 -13.94
N GLU A 183 34.36 -61.95 -13.72
CA GLU A 183 35.45 -62.44 -14.58
C GLU A 183 35.17 -63.90 -14.96
#